data_AF-A0A967WLA7-F1
#
_entry.id   AF-A0A967WLA7-F1
#
_cell.length_a   1.000
_cell.length_b   1.000
_cell.length_c   1.000
_cell.angle_alpha   90.00
_cell.angle_beta   90.00
_cell.angle_gamma   90.00
#
_symmetry.space_group_name_H-M   'P 1'
#
loop_
_entity.id
_entity.type
_entity.pdbx_description
1 polymer ?
#
loop_
_entity_poly.entity_id
_entity_poly.type
_entity_poly.pdbx_seq_one_letter_code
_entity_poly.pdbx_strand_id
1 'polypeptide(L)' 'MTIRNFDQLLEAALERAPKRVAIVGGGQRQTLHAARLARGLGLAHCILIDSPERLHSVAAEEGIDLEGMELIEE' A
#
# COMPACT_ATOMS: atom_id res chain seq x y z
N MET A 1 -6.49 10.09 -23.84
CA MET A 1 -6.08 8.72 -24.22
C MET A 1 -7.02 7.74 -23.55
N THR A 2 -7.50 6.71 -24.26
CA THR A 2 -8.35 5.68 -23.65
C THR A 2 -7.46 4.54 -23.15
N ILE A 3 -7.50 4.26 -21.84
CA ILE A 3 -6.76 3.17 -21.20
C ILE A 3 -7.44 1.83 -21.54
N ARG A 4 -6.68 0.82 -21.95
CA ARG A 4 -7.22 -0.48 -22.42
C ARG A 4 -6.69 -1.70 -21.68
N ASN A 5 -5.63 -1.55 -20.91
CA ASN A 5 -5.02 -2.64 -20.14
C ASN A 5 -4.40 -2.10 -18.85
N PHE A 6 -3.91 -3.01 -18.02
CA PHE A 6 -3.33 -2.68 -16.72
C PHE A 6 -2.02 -1.90 -16.84
N ASP A 7 -1.15 -2.25 -17.79
CA ASP A 7 0.13 -1.57 -17.97
C ASP A 7 -0.07 -0.09 -18.32
N GLN A 8 -1.00 0.20 -19.24
CA GLN A 8 -1.38 1.58 -19.58
C GLN A 8 -2.02 2.33 -18.41
N LEU A 9 -2.77 1.62 -17.55
CA LEU A 9 -3.33 2.22 -16.34
C LEU A 9 -2.22 2.58 -15.34
N LEU A 10 -1.26 1.68 -15.16
CA LEU A 10 -0.13 1.86 -14.25
C LEU A 10 0.78 3.01 -14.72
N GLU A 11 1.14 3.05 -16.01
CA GLU A 11 1.90 4.16 -16.60
C GLU A 11 1.18 5.51 -16.38
N ALA A 12 -0.10 5.58 -16.72
CA ALA A 12 -0.89 6.80 -16.55
C ALA A 12 -1.06 7.21 -15.06
N ALA A 13 -0.98 6.26 -14.13
CA ALA A 13 -1.03 6.53 -12.70
C ALA A 13 0.31 7.06 -12.17
N LEU A 14 1.43 6.52 -12.65
CA LEU A 14 2.79 6.95 -12.27
C LEU A 14 3.12 8.37 -12.74
N GLU A 15 2.50 8.85 -13.81
CA GLU A 15 2.60 10.26 -14.25
C GLU A 15 1.93 11.25 -13.28
N ARG A 16 1.13 10.77 -12.33
CA ARG A 16 0.43 11.61 -11.36
C ARG A 16 1.18 11.63 -10.02
N ALA A 17 1.03 12.74 -9.29
CA ALA A 17 1.54 12.83 -7.93
C ALA A 17 0.87 11.77 -7.02
N PRO A 18 1.64 11.16 -6.09
CA PRO A 18 1.13 10.13 -5.19
C PRO A 18 -0.12 10.58 -4.44
N LYS A 19 -1.09 9.68 -4.27
CA LYS A 19 -2.33 9.97 -3.52
C LYS A 19 -2.28 9.37 -2.12
N ARG A 20 -2.97 10.00 -1.17
CA ARG A 20 -3.17 9.42 0.16
C ARG A 20 -4.29 8.37 0.10
N VAL A 21 -4.03 7.18 0.61
CA VAL A 21 -4.99 6.06 0.61
C VAL A 21 -5.06 5.46 2.00
N ALA A 22 -6.24 5.52 2.62
CA ALA A 22 -6.53 4.81 3.87
C ALA A 22 -7.03 3.40 3.57
N ILE A 23 -6.48 2.41 4.26
CA ILE A 23 -6.73 0.99 4.03
C ILE A 23 -7.12 0.35 5.36
N VAL A 24 -8.39 -0.03 5.48
CA VAL A 24 -8.92 -0.76 6.64
C VAL A 24 -8.62 -2.25 6.48
N GLY A 25 -8.15 -2.89 7.54
CA GLY A 25 -7.69 -4.28 7.50
C GLY A 25 -6.28 -4.40 6.90
N GLY A 26 -5.39 -3.46 7.25
CA GLY A 26 -4.02 -3.40 6.74
C GLY A 26 -3.18 -4.65 7.06
N GLY A 27 -3.50 -5.35 8.16
CA GLY A 27 -2.83 -6.57 8.63
C GLY A 27 -3.21 -7.84 7.88
N GLN A 28 -3.77 -7.74 6.67
CA GLN A 28 -3.93 -8.88 5.75
C GLN A 28 -2.71 -8.97 4.84
N ARG A 29 -2.21 -10.19 4.59
CA ARG A 29 -0.99 -10.41 3.79
C ARG A 29 -1.02 -9.73 2.42
N GLN A 30 -2.07 -9.99 1.65
CA GLN A 30 -2.21 -9.43 0.30
C GLN A 30 -2.29 -7.91 0.33
N THR A 31 -2.97 -7.35 1.34
CA THR A 31 -3.09 -5.91 1.54
C THR A 31 -1.73 -5.28 1.86
N LEU A 32 -0.95 -5.89 2.74
CA LEU A 32 0.38 -5.42 3.12
C LEU A 32 1.34 -5.43 1.91
N HIS A 33 1.31 -6.49 1.10
CA HIS A 33 2.06 -6.56 -0.17
C HIS A 33 1.64 -5.47 -1.15
N ALA A 34 0.33 -5.25 -1.32
CA ALA A 34 -0.18 -4.21 -2.20
C ALA A 34 0.22 -2.80 -1.72
N ALA A 35 0.13 -2.51 -0.43
CA ALA A 35 0.55 -1.24 0.16
C ALA A 35 2.06 -1.01 -0.02
N ARG A 36 2.88 -2.05 0.21
CA ARG A 36 4.33 -2.01 -0.01
C ARG A 36 4.67 -1.72 -1.47
N LEU A 37 4.03 -2.39 -2.42
CA LEU A 37 4.23 -2.15 -3.85
C LEU A 37 3.78 -0.75 -4.26
N ALA A 38 2.59 -0.31 -3.83
CA ALA A 38 2.07 1.02 -4.15
C ALA A 38 2.97 2.14 -3.62
N ARG A 39 3.48 2.00 -2.38
CA ARG A 39 4.49 2.91 -1.82
C ARG A 39 5.79 2.86 -2.62
N GLY A 40 6.32 1.67 -2.87
CA GLY A 40 7.60 1.47 -3.56
C GLY A 40 7.63 2.04 -4.98
N LEU A 41 6.48 2.01 -5.66
CA LEU A 41 6.29 2.61 -6.98
C LEU A 41 5.99 4.12 -6.93
N GLY A 42 5.86 4.72 -5.74
CA GLY A 42 5.46 6.12 -5.60
C GLY A 42 4.02 6.41 -6.00
N LEU A 43 3.15 5.40 -6.07
CA LEU A 43 1.74 5.56 -6.44
C LEU A 43 0.91 6.15 -5.29
N ALA A 44 1.24 5.80 -4.06
CA ALA A 44 0.44 6.18 -2.90
C ALA A 44 1.25 6.39 -1.62
N HIS A 45 0.73 7.29 -0.79
CA HIS A 45 1.01 7.37 0.63
C HIS A 45 -0.03 6.53 1.37
N CYS A 46 0.36 5.34 1.81
CA CYS A 46 -0.52 4.38 2.45
C CYS A 46 -0.68 4.68 3.95
N ILE A 47 -1.94 4.70 4.40
CA ILE A 47 -2.35 4.79 5.80
C ILE A 47 -3.03 3.46 6.13
N LEU A 48 -2.40 2.64 6.97
CA LEU A 48 -2.89 1.32 7.34
C LEU A 48 -3.67 1.42 8.65
N ILE A 49 -4.92 0.94 8.64
CA ILE A 49 -5.79 0.91 9.81
C ILE A 49 -6.01 -0.55 10.21
N ASP A 50 -5.42 -0.96 11.34
CA ASP A 50 -5.52 -2.31 11.92
C ASP A 50 -4.85 -2.35 13.31
N SER A 51 -4.92 -3.48 14.01
CA SER A 51 -4.10 -3.73 15.21
C SER A 51 -2.60 -3.58 14.89
N PRO A 52 -1.85 -2.79 15.68
CA PRO A 52 -0.40 -2.69 15.56
C PRO A 52 0.29 -4.05 15.67
N GLU A 53 -0.12 -4.91 16.61
CA GLU A 53 0.51 -6.22 16.78
C GLU A 53 0.35 -7.09 15.53
N ARG A 54 -0.85 -7.09 14.94
CA ARG A 54 -1.13 -7.84 13.72
C ARG A 54 -0.31 -7.31 12.54
N LEU A 55 -0.23 -6.00 12.36
CA LEU A 55 0.58 -5.37 11.32
C LEU A 55 2.04 -5.79 11.42
N HIS A 56 2.64 -5.70 12.62
CA HIS A 56 4.04 -6.07 12.83
C HIS A 56 4.28 -7.57 12.69
N SER A 57 3.36 -8.42 13.15
CA SER A 57 3.46 -9.89 12.97
C SER A 57 3.47 -10.26 11.49
N VAL A 58 2.50 -9.77 10.73
CA VAL A 58 2.39 -10.08 9.30
C VAL A 58 3.53 -9.47 8.49
N ALA A 59 3.97 -8.26 8.85
CA ALA A 59 5.14 -7.63 8.25
C ALA A 59 6.41 -8.46 8.45
N ALA A 60 6.64 -8.96 9.69
CA ALA A 60 7.79 -9.79 10.01
C ALA A 60 7.73 -11.15 9.29
N GLU A 61 6.57 -11.80 9.26
CA GLU A 61 6.35 -13.08 8.56
C GLU A 61 6.63 -12.97 7.05
N GLU A 62 6.22 -11.86 6.43
CA GLU A 62 6.32 -11.66 4.98
C GLU A 62 7.60 -10.90 4.57
N GLY A 63 8.45 -10.49 5.52
CA GLY A 63 9.66 -9.71 5.25
C GLY A 63 9.37 -8.30 4.69
N ILE A 64 8.23 -7.72 5.04
CA ILE A 64 7.81 -6.38 4.61
C ILE A 64 8.23 -5.36 5.65
N ASP A 65 8.91 -4.31 5.21
CA ASP A 65 9.19 -3.16 6.06
C ASP A 65 8.07 -2.11 5.94
N LEU A 66 7.56 -1.68 7.11
CA LEU A 66 6.44 -0.75 7.27
C LEU A 66 6.88 0.72 7.26
N GLU A 67 8.18 1.01 7.22
CA GLU A 67 8.69 2.38 7.23
C GLU A 67 8.06 3.23 6.12
N GLY A 68 7.69 4.47 6.45
CA GLY A 68 7.06 5.40 5.52
C GLY A 68 5.59 5.10 5.18
N MET A 69 4.98 4.12 5.84
CA MET A 69 3.52 3.98 5.93
C MET A 69 3.03 4.54 7.26
N GLU A 70 1.90 5.23 7.24
CA GLU A 70 1.25 5.72 8.46
C GLU A 70 0.40 4.59 9.04
N LEU A 71 0.52 4.31 10.34
CA LEU A 71 -0.23 3.25 11.01
C LEU A 71 -1.23 3.89 11.98
N ILE A 72 -2.49 3.47 11.91
CA ILE A 72 -3.57 3.90 12.79
C ILE A 72 -4.19 2.65 13.40
N GLU A 73 -4.38 2.66 14.72
CA GLU A 73 -5.06 1.57 15.44
C GLU A 73 -6.58 1.65 15.20
N GLU A 74 -7.23 0.49 15.03
CA GLU A 74 -8.67 0.38 14.72
C GLU A 74 -9.61 0.65 15.90
#